data_AF-A0A2W7AQY8-F1
#
_entry.id   AF-A0A2W7AQY8-F1
#
_cell.length_a   1.000
_cell.length_b   1.000
_cell.length_c   1.000
_cell.angle_alpha   90.00
_cell.angle_beta   90.00
_cell.angle_gamma   90.00
#
_symmetry.space_group_name_H-M   'P 1'
#
loop_
_entity.id
_entity.type
_entity.pdbx_description
1 polymer ?
#
loop_
_entity_poly.entity_id
_entity_poly.type
_entity_poly.pdbx_seq_one_letter_code
_entity_poly.pdbx_strand_id
1 'polypeptide(L)'
;MVDLIVASPSILAAAVVDPTIASASVLAAALAIGLAAIGPGIGQGNASGQAVEGIARQPEAEGKIRGTLLLTLAFMESLTIYGLVIALVLLFANPFVG
;
A
#
# COMPACT_ATOMS: atom_id res chain seq x y z
N MET A 1 -10.15 -29.77 -39.91
CA MET A 1 -9.57 -28.50 -40.44
C MET A 1 -10.48 -27.29 -40.11
N VAL A 2 -11.22 -27.30 -38.99
CA VAL A 2 -12.13 -26.19 -38.62
C VAL A 2 -11.81 -25.63 -37.21
N ASP A 3 -10.90 -26.23 -36.45
CA ASP A 3 -10.52 -25.78 -35.10
C ASP A 3 -9.45 -24.66 -35.05
N LEU A 4 -9.33 -23.84 -36.10
CA LEU A 4 -8.38 -22.69 -36.11
C LEU A 4 -9.08 -21.32 -36.12
N ILE A 5 -10.42 -21.28 -36.17
CA ILE A 5 -11.21 -20.03 -36.25
C ILE A 5 -11.85 -19.61 -34.91
N VAL A 6 -11.75 -20.43 -33.85
CA VAL A 6 -12.29 -20.12 -32.50
C VAL A 6 -11.18 -20.11 -31.44
N ALA A 7 -9.99 -19.61 -31.76
CA ALA A 7 -9.14 -19.03 -30.73
C ALA A 7 -9.70 -17.64 -30.44
N SER A 8 -10.54 -17.53 -29.42
CA SER A 8 -11.21 -16.28 -29.05
C SER A 8 -10.18 -15.15 -28.90
N PRO A 9 -10.49 -13.92 -29.33
CA PRO A 9 -9.62 -12.75 -29.15
C PRO A 9 -9.18 -12.52 -27.68
N SER A 10 -9.93 -13.08 -26.73
CA SER A 10 -9.63 -13.07 -25.29
C SER A 10 -8.42 -13.91 -24.88
N ILE A 11 -8.08 -15.00 -25.59
CA ILE A 11 -6.89 -15.83 -25.29
C ILE A 11 -5.63 -15.19 -25.87
N LEU A 12 -5.74 -14.53 -27.03
CA LEU A 12 -4.60 -13.81 -27.63
C LEU A 12 -4.28 -12.52 -26.87
N ALA A 13 -5.28 -11.83 -26.31
CA ALA A 13 -5.08 -10.66 -25.44
C ALA A 13 -4.35 -11.00 -24.13
N ALA A 14 -4.56 -12.20 -23.58
CA ALA A 14 -3.84 -12.68 -22.40
C ALA A 14 -2.35 -12.98 -22.68
N ALA A 15 -1.94 -13.10 -23.95
CA ALA A 15 -0.57 -13.35 -24.37
C ALA A 15 0.26 -12.08 -24.64
N VAL A 16 -0.34 -10.88 -24.57
CA VAL A 16 0.34 -9.59 -24.88
C VAL A 16 1.11 -9.03 -23.68
N VAL A 17 0.91 -9.57 -22.47
CA VAL A 17 1.69 -9.17 -21.29
C VAL A 17 2.91 -10.09 -21.17
N ASP A 18 4.11 -9.54 -21.28
CA ASP A 18 5.32 -10.31 -21.00
C ASP A 18 5.24 -10.86 -19.56
N PRO A 19 5.26 -12.20 -19.36
CA PRO A 19 5.16 -12.82 -18.04
C PRO A 19 6.22 -12.30 -17.06
N THR A 20 7.36 -11.85 -17.58
CA THR A 20 8.44 -11.23 -16.81
C THR A 20 8.01 -9.88 -16.23
N ILE A 21 7.33 -9.04 -17.03
CA ILE A 21 6.84 -7.72 -16.60
C ILE A 21 5.74 -7.90 -15.55
N ALA A 22 4.83 -8.85 -15.75
CA ALA A 22 3.80 -9.15 -14.77
C ALA A 22 4.42 -9.60 -13.43
N SER A 23 5.35 -10.55 -13.48
CA SER A 23 6.03 -11.06 -12.28
C SER A 23 6.84 -9.98 -11.55
N ALA A 24 7.59 -9.18 -12.30
CA ALA A 24 8.37 -8.07 -11.74
C ALA A 24 7.49 -7.00 -11.10
N SER A 25 6.34 -6.68 -11.70
CA SER A 25 5.39 -5.69 -11.19
C SER A 25 4.74 -6.12 -9.88
N VAL A 26 4.38 -7.41 -9.75
CA VAL A 26 3.84 -7.97 -8.50
C VAL A 26 4.89 -7.92 -7.37
N LEU A 27 6.14 -8.29 -7.66
CA LEU A 27 7.22 -8.22 -6.68
C LEU A 27 7.53 -6.78 -6.27
N ALA A 28 7.59 -5.86 -7.24
CA ALA A 28 7.80 -4.43 -6.98
C ALA A 28 6.67 -3.84 -6.14
N ALA A 29 5.41 -4.20 -6.41
CA ALA A 29 4.27 -3.76 -5.62
C ALA A 29 4.34 -4.27 -4.18
N ALA A 30 4.65 -5.56 -3.97
CA ALA A 30 4.78 -6.14 -2.64
C ALA A 30 5.91 -5.48 -1.83
N LEU A 31 7.06 -5.21 -2.47
CA LEU A 31 8.16 -4.51 -1.83
C LEU A 31 7.82 -3.04 -1.53
N ALA A 32 7.16 -2.34 -2.45
CA ALA A 32 6.79 -0.95 -2.27
C ALA A 32 5.90 -0.75 -1.03
N ILE A 33 4.80 -1.51 -0.90
CA ILE A 33 3.92 -1.41 0.27
C ILE A 33 4.57 -1.98 1.53
N GLY A 34 5.28 -3.11 1.41
CA GLY A 34 5.95 -3.76 2.53
C GLY A 34 6.96 -2.84 3.20
N LEU A 35 7.81 -2.18 2.41
CA LEU A 35 8.80 -1.24 2.92
C LEU A 35 8.16 0.08 3.39
N ALA A 36 7.14 0.57 2.69
CA ALA A 36 6.45 1.80 3.07
C ALA A 36 5.75 1.68 4.44
N ALA A 37 5.28 0.49 4.83
CA ALA A 37 4.59 0.26 6.09
C ALA A 37 5.51 0.16 7.32
N ILE A 38 6.81 -0.11 7.15
CA ILE A 38 7.74 -0.34 8.28
C ILE A 38 7.89 0.93 9.13
N GLY A 39 8.18 2.07 8.49
CA GLY A 39 8.39 3.34 9.19
C GLY A 39 7.16 3.79 9.99
N PRO A 40 5.99 3.90 9.36
CA PRO A 40 4.72 4.18 10.02
C PRO A 40 4.41 3.15 11.12
N GLY A 41 4.54 1.85 10.88
CA GLY A 41 4.26 0.82 11.89
C GLY A 41 5.07 1.00 13.19
N ILE A 42 6.37 1.29 13.07
CA ILE A 42 7.23 1.56 14.24
C ILE A 42 6.89 2.91 14.88
N GLY A 43 6.71 3.96 14.07
CA GLY A 43 6.43 5.31 14.55
C GLY A 43 5.10 5.41 15.29
N GLN A 44 4.05 4.79 14.76
CA GLN A 44 2.72 4.78 15.34
C GLN A 44 2.68 3.99 16.66
N GLY A 45 3.39 2.86 16.75
CA GLY A 45 3.52 2.10 17.99
C GLY A 45 4.14 2.94 19.12
N ASN A 46 5.26 3.61 18.82
CA ASN A 46 5.93 4.47 19.78
C ASN A 46 5.08 5.69 20.17
N ALA A 47 4.50 6.39 19.19
CA ALA A 47 3.65 7.56 19.44
C ALA A 47 2.41 7.19 20.28
N SER A 48 1.78 6.06 19.99
CA SER A 48 0.62 5.58 20.74
C SER A 48 0.99 5.18 22.16
N GLY A 49 2.14 4.51 22.36
CA GLY A 49 2.64 4.19 23.70
C GLY A 49 2.88 5.43 24.56
N GLN A 50 3.56 6.44 24.00
CA GLN A 50 3.79 7.73 24.69
C GLN A 50 2.49 8.48 24.97
N ALA A 51 1.51 8.42 24.06
CA ALA A 51 0.20 9.02 24.28
C ALA A 51 -0.55 8.34 25.43
N VAL A 52 -0.54 7.00 25.50
CA VAL A 52 -1.15 6.26 26.61
C VAL A 52 -0.49 6.60 27.95
N GLU A 53 0.85 6.64 28.01
CA GLU A 53 1.56 7.08 29.21
C GLU A 53 1.22 8.53 29.60
N GLY A 54 1.14 9.42 28.61
CA GLY A 54 0.78 10.82 28.82
C GLY A 54 -0.64 10.96 29.40
N ILE A 55 -1.60 10.21 28.86
CA ILE A 55 -2.99 10.19 29.36
C ILE A 55 -3.03 9.61 30.78
N ALA A 56 -2.29 8.54 31.06
CA ALA A 56 -2.24 7.94 32.40
C ALA A 56 -1.66 8.91 33.45
N ARG A 57 -0.66 9.73 33.08
CA ARG A 57 -0.08 10.75 33.97
C ARG A 57 -0.96 12.00 34.10
N GLN A 58 -1.70 12.36 33.05
CA GLN A 58 -2.54 13.56 33.01
C GLN A 58 -3.88 13.25 32.31
N PRO A 59 -4.85 12.64 33.03
CA PRO A 59 -6.16 12.29 32.46
C PRO A 59 -6.94 13.51 31.97
N GLU A 60 -6.74 14.66 32.61
CA GLU A 60 -7.37 15.94 32.28
C GLU A 60 -6.99 16.44 30.88
N ALA A 61 -5.83 16.04 30.37
CA ALA A 61 -5.31 16.42 29.06
C ALA A 61 -5.66 15.42 27.95
N GLU A 62 -6.45 14.37 28.24
CA GLU A 62 -6.73 13.26 27.32
C GLU A 62 -7.18 13.71 25.94
N GLY A 63 -8.14 14.66 25.87
CA GLY A 63 -8.65 15.17 24.60
C GLY A 63 -7.57 15.83 23.74
N LYS A 64 -6.67 16.60 24.36
CA LYS A 64 -5.56 17.28 23.66
C LYS A 64 -4.49 16.29 23.20
N ILE A 65 -4.17 15.29 24.03
CA ILE A 65 -3.21 14.23 23.70
C ILE A 65 -3.73 13.40 22.53
N ARG A 66 -5.00 12.94 22.58
CA ARG A 66 -5.62 12.20 21.47
C ARG A 66 -5.68 13.02 20.19
N GLY A 67 -6.01 14.30 20.27
CA GLY A 67 -6.02 15.19 19.10
C GLY A 67 -4.64 15.27 18.43
N THR A 68 -3.59 15.50 19.22
CA THR A 68 -2.21 15.55 18.73
C THR A 68 -1.75 14.20 18.17
N LEU A 69 -2.09 13.10 18.85
CA LEU A 69 -1.80 11.75 18.40
C LEU A 69 -2.42 11.49 17.03
N LEU A 70 -3.74 11.69 16.88
CA LEU A 70 -4.45 11.43 15.63
C LEU A 70 -3.91 12.26 14.47
N LEU A 71 -3.58 13.53 14.71
CA LEU A 71 -2.94 14.39 13.70
C LEU A 71 -1.59 13.81 13.24
N THR A 72 -0.77 13.36 14.19
CA THR A 72 0.55 12.77 13.89
C THR A 72 0.41 11.42 13.18
N LEU A 73 -0.54 10.57 13.61
CA LEU A 73 -0.83 9.29 12.96
C LEU A 73 -1.30 9.50 11.52
N ALA A 74 -2.15 10.49 11.26
CA ALA A 74 -2.62 10.81 9.91
C ALA A 74 -1.48 11.23 8.98
N PHE A 75 -0.52 12.03 9.47
CA PHE A 75 0.67 12.38 8.68
C PHE A 75 1.57 11.17 8.40
N MET A 76 1.78 10.28 9.38
CA MET A 76 2.55 9.06 9.14
C MET A 76 1.86 8.16 8.09
N GLU A 77 0.53 8.02 8.15
CA GLU A 77 -0.20 7.19 7.19
C GLU A 77 -0.18 7.74 5.77
N SER A 78 -0.08 9.06 5.58
CA SER A 78 0.02 9.62 4.23
C SER A 78 1.20 9.07 3.44
N LEU A 79 2.31 8.76 4.11
CA LEU A 79 3.49 8.14 3.50
C LEU A 79 3.26 6.65 3.20
N THR A 80 2.58 5.91 4.10
CA THR A 80 2.15 4.53 3.84
C THR A 80 1.27 4.47 2.59
N ILE A 81 0.32 5.41 2.49
CA ILE A 81 -0.63 5.47 1.40
C ILE A 81 0.07 5.73 0.07
N TYR A 82 1.17 6.50 0.02
CA TYR A 82 1.95 6.62 -1.22
C TYR A 82 2.53 5.27 -1.68
N GLY A 83 3.06 4.45 -0.76
CA GLY A 83 3.47 3.08 -1.08
C GLY A 83 2.31 2.21 -1.58
N LEU A 84 1.14 2.34 -0.94
CA LEU A 84 -0.07 1.63 -1.36
C LEU A 84 -0.53 2.07 -2.75
N VAL A 85 -0.52 3.36 -3.04
CA VAL A 85 -0.90 3.91 -4.35
C VAL A 85 0.01 3.36 -5.44
N ILE A 86 1.33 3.34 -5.23
CA ILE A 86 2.26 2.76 -6.20
C ILE A 86 1.99 1.26 -6.41
N ALA A 87 1.76 0.51 -5.34
CA ALA A 87 1.41 -0.91 -5.44
C ALA A 87 0.11 -1.13 -6.23
N LEU A 88 -0.93 -0.33 -5.97
CA LEU A 88 -2.20 -0.39 -6.69
C LEU A 88 -2.05 -0.02 -8.16
N VAL A 89 -1.24 1.00 -8.48
CA VAL A 89 -0.93 1.36 -9.87
C VAL A 89 -0.25 0.21 -10.59
N LEU A 90 0.77 -0.43 -9.99
CA LEU A 90 1.46 -1.56 -10.60
C LEU A 90 0.57 -2.80 -10.81
N LEU A 91 -0.43 -3.01 -9.94
CA LEU A 91 -1.35 -4.15 -10.04
C LEU A 91 -2.52 -3.91 -10.99
N PHE A 92 -3.10 -2.70 -11.00
CA PHE A 92 -4.38 -2.43 -11.65
C PHE A 92 -4.31 -1.40 -12.78
N ALA A 93 -3.25 -0.61 -12.86
CA ALA A 93 -3.06 0.45 -13.86
C ALA A 93 -1.60 0.45 -14.36
N ASN A 94 -1.07 -0.73 -14.64
CA ASN A 94 0.35 -0.92 -14.90
C ASN A 94 0.78 -0.21 -16.19
N PRO A 95 1.66 0.81 -16.13
CA PRO A 95 2.08 1.56 -17.32
C PRO A 95 3.02 0.78 -18.25
N PHE A 96 3.54 -0.36 -17.80
CA PHE A 96 4.47 -1.21 -18.55
C PHE A 96 3.75 -2.32 -19.32
N VAL A 97 2.44 -2.44 -19.11
CA VAL A 97 1.59 -3.46 -19.74
C VAL A 97 0.60 -2.71 -20.65
N GLY A 98 1.04 -2.42 -21.87
CA GLY A 98 0.28 -1.70 -22.90
C GLY A 98 0.55 -2.26 -24.28
#